data_AF-A0A1M7JRM3-F1
#
_entry.id   AF-A0A1M7JRM3-F1
#
_cell.length_a   1.000
_cell.length_b   1.000
_cell.length_c   1.000
_cell.angle_alpha   90.00
_cell.angle_beta   90.00
_cell.angle_gamma   90.00
#
_symmetry.space_group_name_H-M   'P 1'
#
loop_
_entity.id
_entity.type
_entity.pdbx_description
1 polymer ?
#
loop_
_entity_poly.entity_id
_entity_poly.type
_entity_poly.pdbx_seq_one_letter_code
_entity_poly.pdbx_strand_id
1 'polypeptide(L)' 'MIETLLLALGLVLIVEGLVYALAPSLLERMLLALTTLSEDQRRMMGLIALALGVAMVWAAKTLGA' A
#
# COMPACT_ATOMS: atom_id res chain seq x y z
N MET A 1 -15.98 -10.40 12.88
CA MET A 1 -14.79 -10.83 12.11
C MET A 1 -14.89 -10.54 10.61
N ILE A 2 -16.07 -10.62 9.97
CA ILE A 2 -16.22 -10.35 8.52
C ILE A 2 -16.30 -8.84 8.25
N GLU A 3 -16.91 -8.09 9.16
CA GLU A 3 -17.04 -6.63 9.13
C GLU A 3 -15.67 -5.93 9.09
N THR A 4 -14.70 -6.40 9.87
CA THR A 4 -13.33 -5.87 9.86
C THR A 4 -12.62 -6.15 8.53
N LEU A 5 -12.86 -7.34 7.93
CA LEU A 5 -12.32 -7.68 6.62
C LEU A 5 -12.91 -6.79 5.52
N LEU A 6 -14.23 -6.60 5.52
CA LEU A 6 -14.90 -5.70 4.58
C LEU A 6 -14.42 -4.26 4.74
N LEU A 7 -14.22 -3.79 5.97
CA LEU A 7 -13.65 -2.47 6.23
C LEU A 7 -12.23 -2.34 5.68
N ALA A 8 -11.34 -3.29 5.99
CA ALA A 8 -9.97 -3.27 5.51
C ALA A 8 -9.89 -3.29 3.97
N LEU A 9 -10.66 -4.17 3.32
CA LEU A 9 -10.74 -4.22 1.85
C LEU A 9 -11.34 -2.94 1.26
N GLY A 10 -12.41 -2.41 1.85
CA GLY A 10 -13.03 -1.17 1.41
C GLY A 10 -12.08 0.02 1.47
N LEU A 11 -11.31 0.14 2.56
CA LEU A 11 -10.29 1.18 2.71
C LEU A 11 -9.18 1.05 1.67
N VAL A 12 -8.68 -0.16 1.41
CA VAL A 12 -7.68 -0.40 0.35
C VAL A 12 -8.22 0.03 -1.01
N LEU A 13 -9.45 -0.35 -1.36
CA LEU A 13 -10.07 0.04 -2.63
C LEU A 13 -10.28 1.56 -2.75
N ILE A 14 -10.66 2.23 -1.66
CA ILE A 14 -10.78 3.69 -1.65
C ILE A 14 -9.42 4.33 -1.90
N VAL A 15 -8.38 3.94 -1.15
CA VAL A 15 -7.04 4.54 -1.27
C VAL A 15 -6.46 4.30 -2.66
N GLU A 16 -6.49 3.07 -3.16
CA GLU A 16 -6.02 2.74 -4.51
C GLU A 16 -6.84 3.50 -5.57
N GLY A 17 -8.17 3.44 -5.48
CA GLY A 17 -9.10 4.10 -6.40
C GLY A 17 -8.92 5.63 -6.48
N LEU A 18 -8.55 6.28 -5.37
CA LEU A 18 -8.25 7.71 -5.36
C LEU A 18 -7.02 8.05 -6.21
N VAL A 19 -5.99 7.21 -6.21
CA VAL A 19 -4.82 7.41 -7.08
C VAL A 19 -5.24 7.35 -8.54
N TYR A 20 -6.05 6.35 -8.92
CA TYR A 20 -6.59 6.23 -10.27
C TYR A 20 -7.48 7.40 -10.68
N ALA A 21 -8.37 7.85 -9.78
CA ALA A 21 -9.37 8.87 -10.08
C ALA A 21 -8.81 10.30 -10.08
N LEU A 22 -7.91 10.63 -9.15
CA LEU A 22 -7.43 12.00 -8.95
C LEU A 22 -6.06 12.26 -9.59
N ALA A 23 -5.20 11.25 -9.67
CA ALA A 23 -3.82 11.40 -10.12
C ALA A 23 -3.35 10.26 -11.06
N PRO A 24 -4.06 9.97 -12.16
CA PRO A 24 -3.70 8.88 -13.07
C PRO A 24 -2.28 9.04 -13.66
N SER A 25 -1.84 10.27 -13.91
CA SER A 25 -0.48 10.55 -14.42
C SER A 25 0.63 10.27 -13.39
N LEU A 26 0.32 10.32 -12.09
CA LEU A 26 1.27 9.92 -11.04
C LEU A 26 1.47 8.41 -11.08
N LEU A 27 0.38 7.64 -11.23
CA LEU A 27 0.45 6.19 -11.34
C LEU A 27 1.31 5.76 -12.53
N GLU A 28 1.08 6.34 -13.71
CA GLU A 28 1.90 6.05 -14.90
C GLU A 28 3.39 6.31 -14.65
N ARG A 29 3.73 7.45 -14.03
CA ARG A 29 5.12 7.78 -13.68
C ARG A 29 5.72 6.81 -12.68
N MET A 30 4.95 6.39 -11.67
CA MET A 30 5.39 5.39 -10.70
C MET A 30 5.64 4.04 -11.38
N LEU A 31 4.75 3.59 -12.26
CA LEU A 31 4.91 2.36 -13.01
C LEU A 31 6.16 2.39 -13.91
N LEU A 32 6.39 3.50 -14.62
CA LEU A 32 7.61 3.71 -15.40
C LEU A 32 8.86 3.73 -14.53
N ALA A 33 8.81 4.33 -13.35
CA ALA A 33 9.94 4.28 -12.42
C ALA A 33 10.24 2.85 -11.97
N LEU A 34 9.20 2.04 -11.68
CA LEU A 34 9.36 0.64 -11.30
C LEU A 34 10.01 -0.19 -12.40
N THR A 35 9.78 0.09 -13.69
CA THR A 35 10.41 -0.66 -14.79
C THR A 35 11.93 -0.48 -14.83
N THR A 36 12.46 0.64 -14.31
CA THR A 36 13.91 0.90 -14.25
C THR A 36 14.62 0.17 -13.11
N LEU A 37 13.87 -0.36 -12.14
CA LEU A 37 14.43 -1.12 -11.02
C LEU A 37 14.67 -2.59 -11.39
N SER A 38 15.77 -3.15 -10.88
CA SER A 38 16.03 -4.59 -10.93
C SER A 38 15.03 -5.38 -10.07
N GLU A 39 14.92 -6.68 -10.31
CA GLU A 39 14.00 -7.55 -9.55
C GLU A 39 14.30 -7.53 -8.04
N ASP A 40 15.59 -7.55 -7.66
CA ASP A 40 16.02 -7.46 -6.27
C ASP A 40 15.62 -6.13 -5.61
N GLN A 41 15.71 -5.01 -6.34
CA GLN A 41 15.30 -3.71 -5.85
C GLN A 41 13.78 -3.63 -5.65
N ARG A 42 13.00 -4.18 -6.58
CA ARG A 42 11.53 -4.28 -6.44
C ARG A 42 11.15 -5.14 -5.23
N ARG A 43 11.83 -6.27 -5.04
CA ARG A 43 11.62 -7.14 -3.87
C ARG A 43 11.95 -6.41 -2.57
N MET A 44 13.09 -5.72 -2.51
CA MET A 44 13.49 -4.95 -1.33
C MET A 44 12.47 -3.86 -0.99
N MET A 45 12.00 -3.11 -2.00
CA MET A 45 10.97 -2.10 -1.82
C MET A 45 9.68 -2.69 -1.26
N GLY A 46 9.23 -3.83 -1.78
CA GLY A 46 8.06 -4.55 -1.27
C GLY A 46 8.24 -5.04 0.18
N LEU A 47 9.43 -5.55 0.52
CA LEU A 47 9.74 -5.97 1.89
C LEU A 47 9.75 -4.79 2.87
N ILE A 48 10.29 -3.64 2.46
CA ILE A 48 10.26 -2.41 3.28
C ILE A 48 8.82 -1.96 3.49
N ALA A 49 8.01 -1.90 2.42
CA ALA A 49 6.60 -1.52 2.52
C ALA A 49 5.81 -2.46 3.44
N LEU A 50 6.04 -3.78 3.34
CA LEU A 50 5.44 -4.79 4.20
C LEU A 50 5.86 -4.60 5.67
N ALA A 51 7.16 -4.41 5.93
CA ALA A 51 7.68 -4.21 7.29
C ALA A 51 7.08 -2.95 7.93
N LEU A 52 7.00 -1.84 7.18
CA LEU A 52 6.36 -0.61 7.64
C LEU A 52 4.87 -0.81 7.91
N GLY A 53 4.15 -1.50 7.02
CA GLY A 53 2.73 -1.81 7.21
C GLY A 53 2.48 -2.62 8.49
N VAL A 54 3.29 -3.65 8.73
CA VAL A 54 3.24 -4.44 9.98
C VAL A 54 3.53 -3.58 11.19
N ALA A 55 4.56 -2.73 11.13
CA ALA A 55 4.92 -1.83 12.23
C ALA A 55 3.78 -0.83 12.55
N MET A 56 3.12 -0.28 11.53
CA MET A 56 1.98 0.61 11.70
C MET A 56 0.77 -0.08 12.31
N VAL A 57 0.42 -1.28 11.83
CA VAL A 57 -0.69 -2.07 12.41
C VAL A 57 -0.40 -2.43 13.86
N TRP A 58 0.84 -2.82 14.16
CA TRP A 58 1.27 -3.12 15.53
C TRP A 58 1.18 -1.87 16.42
N ALA A 59 1.65 -0.71 15.95
CA ALA A 59 1.55 0.55 16.68
C ALA A 59 0.09 0.98 16.90
N ALA A 60 -0.79 0.84 15.89
CA ALA A 60 -2.20 1.13 16.05
C ALA A 60 -2.83 0.25 17.14
N LYS A 61 -2.51 -1.05 17.12
CA LYS A 61 -2.98 -2.01 18.13
C LYS A 61 -2.46 -1.67 19.53
N THR A 62 -1.20 -1.25 19.69
CA THR A 62 -0.66 -0.87 21.00
C THR A 62 -1.27 0.43 21.52
N LEU A 63 -1.74 1.31 20.64
CA LEU A 63 -2.47 2.55 20.96
C LEU A 63 -3.96 2.33 21.23
N GLY A 64 -4.47 1.10 21.12
CA GLY A 64 -5.84 0.72 21.48
C GLY A 64 -6.85 0.65 20.34
N ALA A 65 -6.38 0.58 19.08
CA ALA A 65 -7.22 0.24 17.93
C ALA A 65 -7.66 -1.23 17.92
#